data_AF-A0A915JGZ0-F1
#
_entry.id   AF-A0A915JGZ0-F1
#
_cell.length_a   1.000
_cell.length_b   1.000
_cell.length_c   1.000
_cell.angle_alpha   90.00
_cell.angle_beta   90.00
_cell.angle_gamma   90.00
#
_symmetry.space_group_name_H-M   'P 1'
#
loop_
_entity.id
_entity.type
_entity.pdbx_description
1 polymer ?
#
loop_
_entity_poly.entity_id
_entity_poly.type
_entity_poly.pdbx_seq_one_letter_code
_entity_poly.pdbx_strand_id
1 'polypeptide(L)'
;RLSVGEKEGQARSDDFGRDLSSVQILLTKQEAFDAGLNAFEHEGIQRITELKDQLVTAKHAQTPAILERHANVMARWQRLLKDSADRRQKLLSMLEQYKKIEELYLTFAKKASAFNSWFENAEEDLTDPVRCNSLEEIRALREAHGQFQASLVTAEKDFKQLQELDRQIKSFNVGPNPYTWFTMDALEETWKNLQKIIKERELELVKENQRQEDNDKLRREFAKQANNFHAWLTDTRNQMMETTGSLEDELDALKRKATEIRGQRGQLKKVEELGALLEEHLILDNRYTEHSTVGLAQAYDQLDQLAMRMQHNLEQQIQARNQSGVSEEALREFSMMFKHFDKVKLAIHKIFKMLT
;
A
#
# COMPACT_ATOMS: atom_id res chain seq x y z
N ARG A 1 -39.54 -61.10 -12.12
CA ARG A 1 -38.45 -61.43 -11.16
C ARG A 1 -37.21 -61.67 -12.00
N LEU A 2 -36.12 -60.94 -11.74
CA LEU A 2 -34.87 -61.09 -12.49
C LEU A 2 -34.32 -62.52 -12.33
N SER A 3 -33.79 -63.07 -13.42
CA SER A 3 -33.08 -64.35 -13.45
C SER A 3 -31.80 -64.28 -12.60
N VAL A 4 -31.35 -65.43 -12.07
CA VAL A 4 -30.10 -65.52 -11.31
C VAL A 4 -28.91 -64.97 -12.11
N GLY A 5 -28.89 -65.18 -13.43
CA GLY A 5 -27.84 -64.63 -14.29
C GLY A 5 -27.87 -63.11 -14.43
N GLU A 6 -29.04 -62.48 -14.37
CA GLU A 6 -29.18 -61.02 -14.41
C GLU A 6 -28.72 -60.39 -13.09
N LYS A 7 -28.97 -61.06 -11.96
CA LYS A 7 -28.47 -60.65 -10.64
C LYS A 7 -26.95 -60.79 -10.53
N GLU A 8 -26.38 -61.87 -11.06
CA GLU A 8 -24.92 -62.07 -11.16
C GLU A 8 -24.27 -60.98 -12.04
N GLY A 9 -24.93 -60.57 -13.13
CA GLY A 9 -24.46 -59.46 -13.97
C GLY A 9 -24.47 -58.10 -13.26
N GLN A 10 -25.50 -57.81 -12.48
CA GLN A 10 -25.58 -56.57 -11.70
C GLN A 10 -24.53 -56.49 -10.59
N ALA A 11 -24.30 -57.60 -9.86
CA ALA A 11 -23.29 -57.68 -8.81
C ALA A 11 -21.86 -57.50 -9.34
N ARG A 12 -21.62 -57.86 -10.61
CA ARG A 12 -20.31 -57.76 -11.29
C ARG A 12 -20.13 -56.52 -12.14
N SER A 13 -21.08 -55.59 -12.12
CA SER A 13 -20.90 -54.33 -12.84
C SER A 13 -19.66 -53.60 -12.32
N ASP A 14 -18.88 -53.02 -13.22
CA ASP A 14 -17.75 -52.14 -12.91
C ASP A 14 -18.14 -50.65 -12.96
N ASP A 15 -19.44 -50.35 -13.10
CA ASP A 15 -19.94 -48.99 -12.98
C ASP A 15 -20.05 -48.60 -11.49
N PHE A 16 -19.24 -47.63 -11.09
CA PHE A 16 -19.19 -47.10 -9.73
C PHE A 16 -19.53 -45.62 -9.63
N GLY A 17 -19.96 -44.98 -10.73
CA GLY A 17 -20.24 -43.54 -10.76
C GLY A 17 -19.00 -42.70 -11.09
N ARG A 18 -19.23 -41.42 -11.37
CA ARG A 18 -18.21 -40.45 -11.80
C ARG A 18 -18.15 -39.20 -10.92
N ASP A 19 -19.09 -39.07 -10.00
CA ASP A 19 -19.25 -37.96 -9.07
C ASP A 19 -20.01 -38.43 -7.82
N LEU A 20 -20.10 -37.56 -6.81
CA LEU A 20 -20.75 -37.87 -5.54
C LEU A 20 -22.21 -38.32 -5.71
N SER A 21 -22.96 -37.64 -6.60
CA SER A 21 -24.39 -37.90 -6.83
C SER A 21 -24.61 -39.28 -7.45
N SER A 22 -23.87 -39.61 -8.50
CA SER A 22 -23.96 -40.89 -9.21
C SER A 22 -23.56 -42.06 -8.31
N VAL A 23 -22.52 -41.92 -7.48
CA VAL A 23 -22.13 -42.94 -6.50
C VAL A 23 -23.22 -43.14 -5.45
N GLN A 24 -23.82 -42.06 -4.94
CA GLN A 24 -24.92 -42.15 -3.96
C GLN A 24 -26.13 -42.88 -4.55
N ILE A 25 -26.49 -42.59 -5.81
CA ILE A 25 -27.57 -43.29 -6.53
C ILE A 25 -27.25 -44.78 -6.68
N LEU A 26 -26.02 -45.13 -7.06
CA LEU A 26 -25.58 -46.52 -7.19
C LEU A 26 -25.59 -47.26 -5.87
N LEU A 27 -25.24 -46.58 -4.77
CA LEU A 27 -25.30 -47.15 -3.43
C LEU A 27 -26.76 -47.45 -3.00
N THR A 28 -27.70 -46.54 -3.25
CA THR A 28 -29.13 -46.80 -2.99
C THR A 28 -29.65 -47.99 -3.81
N LYS A 29 -29.22 -48.11 -5.08
CA LYS A 29 -29.56 -49.28 -5.91
C LYS A 29 -28.94 -50.57 -5.35
N GLN A 30 -27.71 -50.51 -4.85
CA GLN A 30 -27.02 -51.65 -4.22
C GLN A 30 -27.73 -52.07 -2.92
N GLU A 31 -28.19 -51.14 -2.10
CA GLU A 31 -28.96 -51.43 -0.88
C GLU A 31 -30.29 -52.14 -1.18
N ALA A 32 -31.01 -51.69 -2.21
CA ALA A 32 -32.23 -52.36 -2.66
C ALA A 32 -31.93 -53.77 -3.19
N PHE A 33 -30.80 -53.95 -3.89
CA PHE A 33 -30.34 -55.25 -4.36
C PHE A 33 -29.99 -56.19 -3.19
N ASP A 34 -29.20 -55.72 -2.22
CA ASP A 34 -28.82 -56.46 -1.01
C ASP A 34 -30.06 -56.88 -0.21
N ALA A 35 -31.05 -55.99 -0.04
CA ALA A 35 -32.32 -56.32 0.60
C ALA A 35 -33.08 -57.42 -0.16
N GLY A 36 -33.06 -57.37 -1.49
CA GLY A 36 -33.63 -58.41 -2.35
C GLY A 36 -32.87 -59.74 -2.28
N LEU A 37 -31.55 -59.72 -2.07
CA LEU A 37 -30.77 -60.94 -1.80
C LEU A 37 -31.12 -61.53 -0.44
N ASN A 38 -31.21 -60.70 0.60
CA ASN A 38 -31.59 -61.14 1.94
C ASN A 38 -32.99 -61.78 1.97
N ALA A 39 -33.96 -61.19 1.29
CA ALA A 39 -35.30 -61.78 1.15
C ALA A 39 -35.26 -63.15 0.43
N PHE A 40 -34.44 -63.28 -0.61
CA PHE A 40 -34.30 -64.54 -1.34
C PHE A 40 -33.55 -65.62 -0.54
N GLU A 41 -32.64 -65.25 0.37
CA GLU A 41 -31.99 -66.18 1.28
C GLU A 41 -33.02 -66.87 2.19
N HIS A 42 -33.88 -66.07 2.82
CA HIS A 42 -34.88 -66.55 3.78
C HIS A 42 -36.05 -67.29 3.14
N GLU A 43 -36.48 -66.91 1.94
CA GLU A 43 -37.62 -67.56 1.29
C GLU A 43 -37.21 -68.62 0.26
N GLY A 44 -36.25 -68.29 -0.59
CA GLY A 44 -35.87 -69.08 -1.76
C GLY A 44 -34.88 -70.17 -1.41
N ILE A 45 -33.71 -69.78 -0.89
CA ILE A 45 -32.63 -70.72 -0.55
C ILE A 45 -33.06 -71.66 0.56
N GLN A 46 -33.74 -71.14 1.60
CA GLN A 46 -34.29 -71.96 2.67
C GLN A 46 -35.25 -73.03 2.12
N ARG A 47 -36.23 -72.64 1.29
CA ARG A 47 -37.20 -73.57 0.69
C ARG A 47 -36.55 -74.61 -0.23
N ILE A 48 -35.57 -74.20 -1.04
CA ILE A 48 -34.80 -75.12 -1.90
C ILE A 48 -34.06 -76.16 -1.06
N THR A 49 -33.50 -75.74 0.07
CA THR A 49 -32.78 -76.61 1.01
C THR A 49 -33.74 -77.58 1.71
N GLU A 50 -34.87 -77.10 2.22
CA GLU A 50 -35.92 -77.93 2.83
C GLU A 50 -36.47 -78.99 1.86
N LEU A 51 -36.77 -78.61 0.61
CA LEU A 51 -37.24 -79.56 -0.42
C LEU A 51 -36.19 -80.62 -0.75
N LYS A 52 -34.92 -80.19 -0.86
CA LYS A 52 -33.81 -81.12 -1.05
C LYS A 52 -33.74 -82.11 0.12
N ASP A 53 -33.85 -81.65 1.37
CA ASP A 53 -33.76 -82.51 2.56
C ASP A 53 -34.92 -83.50 2.66
N GLN A 54 -36.14 -83.08 2.31
CA GLN A 54 -37.31 -83.96 2.21
C GLN A 54 -37.10 -85.08 1.17
N LEU A 55 -36.61 -84.74 -0.03
CA LEU A 55 -36.35 -85.71 -1.10
C LEU A 55 -35.21 -86.69 -0.75
N VAL A 56 -34.18 -86.22 -0.05
CA VAL A 56 -33.10 -87.09 0.45
C VAL A 56 -33.64 -88.04 1.53
N THR A 57 -34.43 -87.54 2.47
CA THR A 57 -35.05 -88.35 3.55
C THR A 57 -35.98 -89.42 2.98
N ALA A 58 -36.74 -89.08 1.93
CA ALA A 58 -37.63 -90.00 1.23
C ALA A 58 -36.90 -91.04 0.34
N LYS A 59 -35.55 -91.02 0.29
CA LYS A 59 -34.71 -91.91 -0.54
C LYS A 59 -35.09 -91.87 -2.03
N HIS A 60 -35.33 -90.67 -2.55
CA HIS A 60 -35.67 -90.47 -3.96
C HIS A 60 -34.60 -91.08 -4.89
N ALA A 61 -35.01 -91.70 -6.01
CA ALA A 61 -34.08 -92.40 -6.92
C ALA A 61 -32.95 -91.50 -7.48
N GLN A 62 -33.18 -90.18 -7.53
CA GLN A 62 -32.23 -89.19 -8.03
C GLN A 62 -31.49 -88.41 -6.93
N THR A 63 -31.48 -88.89 -5.67
CA THR A 63 -30.78 -88.22 -4.56
C THR A 63 -29.35 -87.75 -4.89
N PRO A 64 -28.48 -88.54 -5.56
CA PRO A 64 -27.14 -88.08 -5.92
C PRO A 64 -27.13 -86.80 -6.78
N ALA A 65 -27.97 -86.75 -7.82
CA ALA A 65 -28.07 -85.60 -8.72
C ALA A 65 -28.70 -84.37 -8.04
N ILE A 66 -29.64 -84.58 -7.10
CA ILE A 66 -30.25 -83.51 -6.30
C ILE A 66 -29.21 -82.86 -5.39
N LEU A 67 -28.37 -83.67 -4.73
CA LEU A 67 -27.28 -83.17 -3.87
C LEU A 67 -26.28 -82.33 -4.66
N GLU A 68 -25.87 -82.81 -5.84
CA GLU A 68 -24.94 -82.07 -6.71
C GLU A 68 -25.52 -80.73 -7.18
N ARG A 69 -26.78 -80.73 -7.64
CA ARG A 69 -27.46 -79.48 -8.07
C ARG A 69 -27.62 -78.50 -6.91
N HIS A 70 -27.99 -78.96 -5.73
CA HIS A 70 -28.11 -78.10 -4.54
C HIS A 70 -26.75 -77.50 -4.18
N ALA A 71 -25.68 -78.30 -4.16
CA ALA A 71 -24.33 -77.81 -3.91
C ALA A 71 -23.90 -76.73 -4.93
N ASN A 72 -24.22 -76.92 -6.22
CA ASN A 72 -23.96 -75.92 -7.25
C ASN A 72 -24.74 -74.62 -7.01
N VAL A 73 -26.03 -74.71 -6.68
CA VAL A 73 -26.87 -73.55 -6.37
C VAL A 73 -26.31 -72.79 -5.17
N MET A 74 -25.97 -73.48 -4.08
CA MET A 74 -25.37 -72.86 -2.90
C MET A 74 -24.03 -72.22 -3.20
N ALA A 75 -23.16 -72.86 -4.00
CA ALA A 75 -21.87 -72.28 -4.39
C ALA A 75 -22.04 -70.99 -5.22
N ARG A 76 -22.99 -70.98 -6.18
CA ARG A 76 -23.33 -69.77 -6.95
C ARG A 76 -23.90 -68.68 -6.07
N TRP A 77 -24.78 -69.04 -5.16
CA TRP A 77 -25.39 -68.11 -4.22
C TRP A 77 -24.36 -67.44 -3.30
N GLN A 78 -23.46 -68.22 -2.71
CA GLN A 78 -22.38 -67.69 -1.87
C GLN A 78 -21.43 -66.79 -2.67
N ARG A 79 -21.15 -67.13 -3.93
CA ARG A 79 -20.39 -66.24 -4.83
C ARG A 79 -21.13 -64.93 -5.09
N LEU A 80 -22.44 -64.98 -5.33
CA LEU A 80 -23.25 -63.79 -5.55
C LEU A 80 -23.26 -62.86 -4.32
N LEU A 81 -23.42 -63.43 -3.11
CA LEU A 81 -23.33 -62.67 -1.86
C LEU A 81 -21.97 -61.98 -1.71
N LYS A 82 -20.88 -62.69 -2.01
CA LYS A 82 -19.52 -62.15 -1.98
C LYS A 82 -19.35 -61.02 -3.01
N ASP A 83 -19.71 -61.25 -4.27
CA ASP A 83 -19.61 -60.25 -5.35
C ASP A 83 -20.42 -58.98 -4.99
N SER A 84 -21.61 -59.14 -4.39
CA SER A 84 -22.45 -58.04 -3.90
C SER A 84 -21.79 -57.25 -2.77
N ALA A 85 -21.24 -57.94 -1.77
CA ALA A 85 -20.54 -57.31 -0.65
C ALA A 85 -19.27 -56.56 -1.10
N ASP A 86 -18.48 -57.17 -1.97
CA ASP A 86 -17.27 -56.57 -2.55
C ASP A 86 -17.63 -55.29 -3.34
N ARG A 87 -18.70 -55.33 -4.14
CA ARG A 87 -19.21 -54.15 -4.87
C ARG A 87 -19.69 -53.05 -3.93
N ARG A 88 -20.45 -53.40 -2.88
CA ARG A 88 -20.90 -52.44 -1.86
C ARG A 88 -19.71 -51.75 -1.18
N GLN A 89 -18.68 -52.51 -0.79
CA GLN A 89 -17.49 -51.96 -0.15
C GLN A 89 -16.75 -50.98 -1.07
N LYS A 90 -16.61 -51.31 -2.36
CA LYS A 90 -16.02 -50.40 -3.37
C LYS A 90 -16.84 -49.12 -3.50
N LEU A 91 -18.17 -49.20 -3.60
CA LEU A 91 -19.05 -48.03 -3.68
C LEU A 91 -18.92 -47.12 -2.44
N LEU A 92 -18.86 -47.71 -1.24
CA LEU A 92 -18.66 -46.95 0.00
C LEU A 92 -17.29 -46.25 0.03
N SER A 93 -16.22 -46.92 -0.42
CA SER A 93 -14.90 -46.31 -0.52
C SER A 93 -14.87 -45.13 -1.50
N MET A 94 -15.53 -45.26 -2.66
CA MET A 94 -15.63 -44.18 -3.63
C MET A 94 -16.50 -43.03 -3.12
N LEU A 95 -17.59 -43.33 -2.40
CA LEU A 95 -18.41 -42.30 -1.76
C LEU A 95 -17.57 -41.44 -0.81
N GLU A 96 -16.75 -42.06 0.03
CA GLU A 96 -15.89 -41.35 0.97
C GLU A 96 -14.83 -40.52 0.24
N GLN A 97 -14.24 -41.06 -0.82
CA GLN A 97 -13.30 -40.33 -1.66
C GLN A 97 -13.95 -39.09 -2.29
N TYR A 98 -15.13 -39.22 -2.87
CA TYR A 98 -15.85 -38.09 -3.48
C TYR A 98 -16.30 -37.05 -2.45
N LYS A 99 -16.70 -37.46 -1.24
CA LYS A 99 -16.97 -36.52 -0.14
C LYS A 99 -15.74 -35.71 0.24
N LYS A 100 -14.57 -36.35 0.31
CA LYS A 100 -13.31 -35.66 0.57
C LYS A 100 -12.94 -34.68 -0.54
N ILE A 101 -13.10 -35.08 -1.80
CA ILE A 101 -12.87 -34.20 -2.96
C ILE A 101 -13.78 -32.96 -2.88
N GLU A 102 -15.06 -33.17 -2.55
CA GLU A 102 -16.05 -32.11 -2.40
C GLU A 102 -15.65 -31.09 -1.32
N GLU A 103 -15.23 -31.59 -0.16
CA GLU A 103 -14.74 -30.74 0.94
C GLU A 103 -13.50 -29.94 0.55
N LEU A 104 -12.55 -30.57 -0.17
CA LEU A 104 -11.36 -29.90 -0.68
C LEU A 104 -11.72 -28.81 -1.70
N TYR A 105 -12.64 -29.07 -2.62
CA TYR A 105 -13.10 -28.09 -3.60
C TYR A 105 -13.74 -26.87 -2.94
N LEU A 106 -14.64 -27.08 -1.98
CA LEU A 106 -15.28 -25.99 -1.24
C LEU A 106 -14.26 -25.19 -0.44
N THR A 107 -13.31 -25.87 0.20
CA THR A 107 -12.25 -25.22 0.99
C THR A 107 -11.33 -24.38 0.10
N PHE A 108 -10.92 -24.92 -1.05
CA PHE A 108 -10.14 -24.19 -2.04
C PHE A 108 -10.90 -22.96 -2.54
N ALA A 109 -12.16 -23.12 -2.96
CA ALA A 109 -12.98 -22.03 -3.48
C ALA A 109 -13.12 -20.87 -2.47
N LYS A 110 -13.39 -21.20 -1.20
CA LYS A 110 -13.49 -20.20 -0.13
C LYS A 110 -12.17 -19.46 0.10
N LYS A 111 -11.05 -20.19 0.16
CA LYS A 111 -9.72 -19.61 0.38
C LYS A 111 -9.26 -18.77 -0.82
N ALA A 112 -9.51 -19.24 -2.04
CA ALA A 112 -9.15 -18.53 -3.27
C ALA A 112 -9.89 -17.19 -3.36
N SER A 113 -11.20 -17.18 -3.04
CA SER A 113 -11.99 -15.94 -3.00
C SER A 113 -11.47 -14.96 -1.94
N ALA A 114 -11.15 -15.43 -0.74
CA ALA A 114 -10.60 -14.58 0.31
C ALA A 114 -9.22 -14.01 -0.07
N PHE A 115 -8.36 -14.84 -0.67
CA PHE A 115 -7.04 -14.43 -1.14
C PHE A 115 -7.13 -13.40 -2.27
N ASN A 116 -8.04 -13.59 -3.23
CA ASN A 116 -8.27 -12.65 -4.31
C ASN A 116 -8.73 -11.28 -3.79
N SER A 117 -9.69 -11.27 -2.87
CA SER A 117 -10.15 -10.00 -2.26
C SER A 117 -9.03 -9.29 -1.49
N TRP A 118 -8.18 -10.04 -0.79
CA TRP A 118 -7.00 -9.46 -0.15
C TRP A 118 -6.02 -8.87 -1.18
N PHE A 119 -5.79 -9.57 -2.30
CA PHE A 119 -4.93 -9.11 -3.39
C PHE A 119 -5.46 -7.82 -4.03
N GLU A 120 -6.77 -7.73 -4.32
CA GLU A 120 -7.38 -6.53 -4.93
C GLU A 120 -7.18 -5.29 -4.05
N ASN A 121 -7.40 -5.41 -2.73
CA ASN A 121 -7.16 -4.31 -1.79
C ASN A 121 -5.66 -3.93 -1.75
N ALA A 122 -4.78 -4.93 -1.75
CA ALA A 122 -3.33 -4.68 -1.74
C ALA A 122 -2.87 -4.00 -3.04
N GLU A 123 -3.42 -4.38 -4.19
CA GLU A 123 -3.12 -3.77 -5.48
C GLU A 123 -3.61 -2.32 -5.53
N GLU A 124 -4.82 -2.04 -5.03
CA GLU A 124 -5.36 -0.68 -4.92
C GLU A 124 -4.42 0.21 -4.07
N ASP A 125 -4.09 -0.21 -2.85
CA ASP A 125 -3.23 0.57 -1.94
C ASP A 125 -1.81 0.79 -2.50
N LEU A 126 -1.25 -0.20 -3.21
CA LEU A 126 0.13 -0.13 -3.71
C LEU A 126 0.25 0.70 -5.00
N THR A 127 -0.82 0.79 -5.79
CA THR A 127 -0.85 1.52 -7.06
C THR A 127 -1.19 3.01 -6.90
N ASP A 128 -1.60 3.43 -5.69
CA ASP A 128 -1.79 4.83 -5.35
C ASP A 128 -0.52 5.68 -5.61
N PRO A 129 -0.58 6.82 -6.31
CA PRO A 129 0.61 7.59 -6.63
C PRO A 129 1.41 8.03 -5.39
N VAL A 130 2.71 7.75 -5.38
CA VAL A 130 3.63 8.21 -4.33
C VAL A 130 3.95 9.69 -4.52
N ARG A 131 3.23 10.56 -3.81
CA ARG A 131 3.49 12.01 -3.83
C ARG A 131 3.29 12.61 -2.45
N CYS A 132 4.24 13.43 -2.01
CA CYS A 132 4.17 14.15 -0.75
C CYS A 132 4.85 15.52 -0.82
N ASN A 133 4.74 16.31 0.25
CA ASN A 133 5.29 17.67 0.33
C ASN A 133 6.29 17.86 1.48
N SER A 134 6.52 16.83 2.29
CA SER A 134 7.38 16.90 3.47
C SER A 134 8.14 15.60 3.75
N LEU A 135 9.26 15.72 4.48
CA LEU A 135 10.02 14.58 4.98
C LEU A 135 9.22 13.73 5.97
N GLU A 136 8.28 14.34 6.70
CA GLU A 136 7.40 13.63 7.62
C GLU A 136 6.39 12.74 6.86
N GLU A 137 5.77 13.25 5.81
CA GLU A 137 4.83 12.49 4.98
C GLU A 137 5.49 11.29 4.30
N ILE A 138 6.68 11.47 3.68
CA ILE A 138 7.37 10.34 3.03
C ILE A 138 7.81 9.28 4.04
N ARG A 139 8.18 9.65 5.26
CA ARG A 139 8.48 8.69 6.33
C ARG A 139 7.23 7.88 6.69
N ALA A 140 6.08 8.53 6.84
CA ALA A 140 4.82 7.85 7.12
C ALA A 140 4.44 6.86 6.00
N LEU A 141 4.60 7.24 4.72
CA LEU A 141 4.36 6.34 3.58
C LEU A 141 5.31 5.14 3.58
N ARG A 142 6.59 5.35 3.89
CA ARG A 142 7.57 4.25 3.98
C ARG A 142 7.28 3.32 5.16
N GLU A 143 6.84 3.86 6.28
CA GLU A 143 6.43 3.06 7.44
C GLU A 143 5.19 2.22 7.12
N ALA A 144 4.17 2.82 6.51
CA ALA A 144 2.97 2.11 6.06
C ALA A 144 3.34 0.98 5.09
N HIS A 145 4.24 1.22 4.14
CA HIS A 145 4.74 0.19 3.24
C HIS A 145 5.49 -0.93 3.99
N GLY A 146 6.31 -0.58 4.99
CA GLY A 146 6.98 -1.57 5.84
C GLY A 146 6.00 -2.45 6.64
N GLN A 147 4.90 -1.86 7.13
CA GLN A 147 3.83 -2.62 7.80
C GLN A 147 3.11 -3.55 6.83
N PHE A 148 2.82 -3.08 5.61
CA PHE A 148 2.28 -3.92 4.55
C PHE A 148 3.20 -5.11 4.24
N GLN A 149 4.51 -4.87 4.08
CA GLN A 149 5.48 -5.94 3.84
C GLN A 149 5.52 -6.98 4.97
N ALA A 150 5.40 -6.56 6.22
CA ALA A 150 5.32 -7.48 7.34
C ALA A 150 4.08 -8.38 7.27
N SER A 151 2.97 -7.88 6.70
CA SER A 151 1.74 -8.67 6.50
C SER A 151 1.87 -9.77 5.44
N LEU A 152 2.82 -9.64 4.50
CA LEU A 152 3.03 -10.60 3.41
C LEU A 152 3.36 -12.01 3.90
N VAL A 153 3.95 -12.14 5.10
CA VAL A 153 4.24 -13.46 5.70
C VAL A 153 2.97 -14.29 5.87
N THR A 154 1.87 -13.65 6.29
CA THR A 154 0.57 -14.32 6.46
C THR A 154 -0.04 -14.66 5.10
N ALA A 155 0.01 -13.71 4.15
CA ALA A 155 -0.51 -13.94 2.80
C ALA A 155 0.24 -15.06 2.06
N GLU A 156 1.57 -15.14 2.21
CA GLU A 156 2.39 -16.20 1.63
C GLU A 156 2.04 -17.57 2.22
N LYS A 157 1.72 -17.63 3.53
CA LYS A 157 1.26 -18.85 4.18
C LYS A 157 -0.09 -19.30 3.61
N ASP A 158 -1.03 -18.38 3.43
CA ASP A 158 -2.35 -18.69 2.86
C ASP A 158 -2.24 -19.12 1.40
N PHE A 159 -1.34 -18.49 0.63
CA PHE A 159 -1.01 -18.88 -0.73
C PHE A 159 -0.43 -20.31 -0.81
N LYS A 160 0.51 -20.66 0.07
CA LYS A 160 1.07 -22.02 0.15
C LYS A 160 0.00 -23.06 0.52
N GLN A 161 -0.97 -22.71 1.35
CA GLN A 161 -2.10 -23.60 1.65
C GLN A 161 -2.98 -23.83 0.42
N LEU A 162 -3.22 -22.82 -0.40
CA LEU A 162 -3.93 -22.97 -1.68
C LEU A 162 -3.19 -23.91 -2.63
N GLN A 163 -1.86 -23.77 -2.75
CA GLN A 163 -1.04 -24.68 -3.55
C GLN A 163 -1.13 -26.14 -3.06
N GLU A 164 -1.10 -26.35 -1.74
CA GLU A 164 -1.21 -27.69 -1.17
C GLU A 164 -2.61 -28.30 -1.40
N LEU A 165 -3.68 -27.50 -1.26
CA LEU A 165 -5.04 -27.93 -1.58
C LEU A 165 -5.17 -28.32 -3.05
N ASP A 166 -4.66 -27.49 -3.96
CA ASP A 166 -4.65 -27.77 -5.40
C ASP A 166 -3.88 -29.06 -5.73
N ARG A 167 -2.71 -29.28 -5.11
CA ARG A 167 -1.94 -30.52 -5.24
C ARG A 167 -2.71 -31.74 -4.77
N GLN A 168 -3.41 -31.65 -3.63
CA GLN A 168 -4.25 -32.72 -3.12
C GLN A 168 -5.42 -33.02 -4.05
N ILE A 169 -6.13 -31.99 -4.54
CA ILE A 169 -7.23 -32.13 -5.50
C ILE A 169 -6.72 -32.83 -6.78
N LYS A 170 -5.63 -32.34 -7.37
CA LYS A 170 -5.02 -32.92 -8.58
C LYS A 170 -4.60 -34.37 -8.39
N SER A 171 -4.21 -34.79 -7.18
CA SER A 171 -3.85 -36.18 -6.89
C SER A 171 -5.01 -37.18 -7.05
N PHE A 172 -6.26 -36.70 -6.98
CA PHE A 172 -7.45 -37.52 -7.25
C PHE A 172 -7.78 -37.65 -8.74
N ASN A 173 -7.05 -36.95 -9.62
CA ASN A 173 -7.25 -36.95 -11.08
C ASN A 173 -8.69 -36.58 -11.48
N VAL A 174 -9.22 -35.55 -10.83
CA VAL A 174 -10.58 -35.01 -11.03
C VAL A 174 -10.57 -33.78 -11.93
N GLY A 175 -11.74 -33.39 -12.41
CA GLY A 175 -11.93 -32.23 -13.29
C GLY A 175 -11.73 -30.88 -12.57
N PRO A 176 -12.06 -29.77 -13.25
CA PRO A 176 -12.01 -28.44 -12.65
C PRO A 176 -13.01 -28.31 -11.50
N ASN A 177 -12.69 -27.44 -10.54
CA ASN A 177 -13.54 -27.16 -9.39
C ASN A 177 -14.84 -26.47 -9.84
N PRO A 178 -16.03 -27.03 -9.54
CA PRO A 178 -17.30 -26.43 -9.97
C PRO A 178 -17.74 -25.21 -9.15
N TYR A 179 -17.10 -24.95 -8.00
CA TYR A 179 -17.49 -23.90 -7.05
C TYR A 179 -16.74 -22.58 -7.24
N THR A 180 -15.75 -22.55 -8.13
CA THR A 180 -14.97 -21.34 -8.38
C THR A 180 -14.39 -21.35 -9.78
N TRP A 181 -14.22 -20.16 -10.34
CA TRP A 181 -13.49 -19.94 -11.59
C TRP A 181 -11.99 -19.69 -11.35
N PHE A 182 -11.57 -19.51 -10.09
CA PHE A 182 -10.17 -19.33 -9.75
C PHE A 182 -9.40 -20.64 -9.94
N THR A 183 -8.31 -20.58 -10.70
CA THR A 183 -7.34 -21.68 -10.83
C THR A 183 -6.05 -21.32 -10.09
N MET A 184 -5.31 -22.33 -9.64
CA MET A 184 -4.02 -22.10 -8.99
C MET A 184 -3.04 -21.36 -9.92
N ASP A 185 -3.06 -21.67 -11.22
CA ASP A 185 -2.21 -21.00 -12.21
C ASP A 185 -2.51 -19.49 -12.31
N ALA A 186 -3.78 -19.10 -12.32
CA ALA A 186 -4.18 -17.69 -12.33
C ALA A 186 -3.77 -16.98 -11.02
N LEU A 187 -3.93 -17.64 -9.88
CA LEU A 187 -3.49 -17.09 -8.58
C LEU A 187 -1.96 -16.97 -8.48
N GLU A 188 -1.20 -17.84 -9.14
CA GLU A 188 0.25 -17.71 -9.25
C GLU A 188 0.67 -16.51 -10.09
N GLU A 189 -0.07 -16.20 -11.16
CA GLU A 189 0.16 -15.00 -11.97
C GLU A 189 -0.16 -13.73 -11.19
N THR A 190 -1.29 -13.67 -10.46
CA THR A 190 -1.61 -12.50 -9.62
C THR A 190 -0.58 -12.30 -8.51
N TRP A 191 -0.13 -13.38 -7.86
CA TRP A 191 0.94 -13.30 -6.87
C TRP A 191 2.25 -12.78 -7.47
N LYS A 192 2.66 -13.26 -8.65
CA LYS A 192 3.85 -12.74 -9.36
C LYS A 192 3.69 -11.25 -9.70
N ASN A 193 2.51 -10.83 -10.13
CA ASN A 193 2.22 -9.42 -10.41
C ASN A 193 2.33 -8.57 -9.15
N LEU A 194 1.78 -9.02 -8.01
CA LEU A 194 1.92 -8.32 -6.73
C LEU A 194 3.39 -8.09 -6.36
N GLN A 195 4.23 -9.12 -6.51
CA GLN A 195 5.66 -9.01 -6.24
C GLN A 195 6.37 -7.99 -7.13
N LYS A 196 5.88 -7.77 -8.36
CA LYS A 196 6.37 -6.73 -9.25
C LYS A 196 5.92 -5.34 -8.77
N ILE A 197 4.64 -5.18 -8.46
CA ILE A 197 4.06 -3.92 -7.96
C ILE A 197 4.77 -3.47 -6.67
N ILE A 198 5.03 -4.39 -5.74
CA ILE A 198 5.76 -4.09 -4.50
C ILE A 198 7.14 -3.50 -4.79
N LYS A 199 7.91 -4.09 -5.72
CA LYS A 199 9.24 -3.59 -6.10
C LYS A 199 9.18 -2.23 -6.77
N GLU A 200 8.18 -2.00 -7.62
CA GLU A 200 7.96 -0.71 -8.27
C GLU A 200 7.62 0.36 -7.21
N ARG A 201 6.74 0.03 -6.26
CA ARG A 201 6.38 0.90 -5.13
C ARG A 201 7.59 1.24 -4.24
N GLU A 202 8.42 0.27 -3.91
CA GLU A 202 9.67 0.51 -3.16
C GLU A 202 10.57 1.53 -3.88
N LEU A 203 10.76 1.36 -5.19
CA LEU A 203 11.58 2.25 -6.00
C LEU A 203 11.02 3.68 -6.02
N GLU A 204 9.70 3.83 -6.15
CA GLU A 204 9.02 5.12 -6.11
C GLU A 204 9.18 5.81 -4.75
N LEU A 205 9.00 5.07 -3.66
CA LEU A 205 9.20 5.59 -2.30
C LEU A 205 10.65 6.06 -2.07
N VAL A 206 11.64 5.34 -2.60
CA VAL A 206 13.06 5.75 -2.52
C VAL A 206 13.30 7.03 -3.32
N LYS A 207 12.78 7.13 -4.55
CA LYS A 207 12.92 8.34 -5.38
C LYS A 207 12.26 9.54 -4.73
N GLU A 208 11.04 9.37 -4.21
CA GLU A 208 10.32 10.46 -3.54
C GLU A 208 11.02 10.88 -2.25
N ASN A 209 11.56 9.94 -1.47
CA ASN A 209 12.37 10.25 -0.29
C ASN A 209 13.60 11.09 -0.65
N GLN A 210 14.33 10.71 -1.70
CA GLN A 210 15.47 11.47 -2.18
C GLN A 210 15.07 12.89 -2.61
N ARG A 211 13.96 13.02 -3.35
CA ARG A 211 13.40 14.31 -3.76
C ARG A 211 13.09 15.19 -2.55
N GLN A 212 12.45 14.66 -1.51
CA GLN A 212 12.14 15.43 -0.30
C GLN A 212 13.39 15.82 0.51
N GLU A 213 14.41 14.95 0.56
CA GLU A 213 15.68 15.27 1.22
C GLU A 213 16.40 16.41 0.50
N ASP A 214 16.43 16.39 -0.84
CA ASP A 214 17.07 17.43 -1.63
C ASP A 214 16.29 18.75 -1.56
N ASN A 215 14.96 18.69 -1.55
CA ASN A 215 14.10 19.84 -1.31
C ASN A 215 14.35 20.46 0.09
N ASP A 216 14.47 19.64 1.14
CA ASP A 216 14.77 20.16 2.50
C ASP A 216 16.18 20.78 2.58
N LYS A 217 17.18 20.20 1.91
CA LYS A 217 18.53 20.80 1.81
C LYS A 217 18.47 22.18 1.15
N LEU A 218 17.72 22.30 0.04
CA LEU A 218 17.57 23.57 -0.66
C LEU A 218 16.86 24.61 0.21
N ARG A 219 15.81 24.22 0.95
CA ARG A 219 15.14 25.09 1.93
C ARG A 219 16.12 25.60 2.99
N ARG A 220 16.95 24.72 3.56
CA ARG A 220 17.94 25.09 4.57
C ARG A 220 19.01 26.03 4.03
N GLU A 221 19.53 25.78 2.83
CA GLU A 221 20.56 26.64 2.24
C GLU A 221 20.00 28.02 1.90
N PHE A 222 18.81 28.10 1.30
CA PHE A 222 18.12 29.37 1.09
C PHE A 222 17.93 30.12 2.42
N ALA A 223 17.39 29.44 3.43
CA ALA A 223 17.13 30.05 4.74
C ALA A 223 18.40 30.59 5.41
N LYS A 224 19.50 29.84 5.33
CA LYS A 224 20.79 30.28 5.84
C LYS A 224 21.26 31.57 5.15
N GLN A 225 21.22 31.63 3.82
CA GLN A 225 21.63 32.84 3.09
C GLN A 225 20.68 34.01 3.36
N ALA A 226 19.37 33.75 3.35
CA ALA A 226 18.32 34.74 3.59
C ALA A 226 18.41 35.37 5.00
N ASN A 227 18.53 34.54 6.04
CA ASN A 227 18.66 35.00 7.43
C ASN A 227 19.94 35.79 7.66
N ASN A 228 21.08 35.31 7.13
CA ASN A 228 22.34 36.02 7.23
C ASN A 228 22.30 37.38 6.53
N PHE A 229 21.74 37.41 5.32
CA PHE A 229 21.64 38.64 4.54
C PHE A 229 20.68 39.64 5.19
N HIS A 230 19.54 39.17 5.72
CA HIS A 230 18.65 40.01 6.51
C HIS A 230 19.35 40.59 7.74
N ALA A 231 20.05 39.77 8.52
CA ALA A 231 20.76 40.26 9.71
C ALA A 231 21.73 41.38 9.33
N TRP A 232 22.53 41.18 8.27
CA TRP A 232 23.43 42.20 7.76
C TRP A 232 22.69 43.48 7.30
N LEU A 233 21.54 43.37 6.62
CA LEU A 233 20.72 44.52 6.23
C LEU A 233 20.26 45.33 7.45
N THR A 234 19.75 44.64 8.48
CA THR A 234 19.28 45.26 9.72
C THR A 234 20.42 45.95 10.46
N ASP A 235 21.54 45.27 10.65
CA ASP A 235 22.70 45.81 11.36
C ASP A 235 23.29 47.00 10.63
N THR A 236 23.43 46.92 9.30
CA THR A 236 23.94 48.02 8.48
C THR A 236 23.02 49.23 8.54
N ARG A 237 21.70 49.01 8.51
CA ARG A 237 20.71 50.09 8.68
C ARG A 237 20.86 50.79 10.03
N ASN A 238 21.03 50.03 11.11
CA ASN A 238 21.18 50.58 12.45
C ASN A 238 22.49 51.37 12.57
N GLN A 239 23.61 50.83 12.08
CA GLN A 239 24.91 51.52 12.08
C GLN A 239 24.88 52.86 11.34
N MET A 240 24.15 52.94 10.22
CA MET A 240 24.00 54.20 9.48
C MET A 240 23.21 55.26 10.25
N MET A 241 22.32 54.85 11.17
CA MET A 241 21.54 55.78 12.00
C MET A 241 22.31 56.25 13.25
N GLU A 242 23.35 55.52 13.66
CA GLU A 242 24.13 55.75 14.88
C GLU A 242 25.46 56.48 14.64
N THR A 243 25.70 57.00 13.43
CA THR A 243 26.90 57.81 13.15
C THR A 243 26.93 59.06 14.02
N THR A 244 28.10 59.34 14.60
CA THR A 244 28.37 60.51 15.43
C THR A 244 29.71 61.11 15.02
N GLY A 245 29.77 62.43 14.85
CA GLY A 245 31.02 63.11 14.48
C GLY A 245 30.80 64.54 14.01
N SER A 246 31.78 65.08 13.28
CA SER A 246 31.55 66.26 12.43
C SER A 246 30.72 65.86 11.21
N LEU A 247 30.07 66.82 10.56
CA LEU A 247 29.27 66.55 9.35
C LEU A 247 30.12 65.91 8.25
N GLU A 248 31.39 66.33 8.14
CA GLU A 248 32.37 65.77 7.21
C GLU A 248 32.71 64.31 7.53
N ASP A 249 32.99 63.99 8.80
CA ASP A 249 33.29 62.61 9.22
C ASP A 249 32.10 61.67 9.02
N GLU A 250 30.90 62.15 9.33
CA GLU A 250 29.65 61.40 9.13
C GLU A 250 29.40 61.14 7.63
N LEU A 251 29.64 62.14 6.76
CA LEU A 251 29.51 61.98 5.31
C LEU A 251 30.51 60.97 4.75
N ASP A 252 31.77 61.03 5.17
CA ASP A 252 32.80 60.10 4.73
C ASP A 252 32.51 58.67 5.18
N ALA A 253 32.08 58.48 6.43
CA ALA A 253 31.65 57.18 6.95
C ALA A 253 30.48 56.61 6.12
N LEU A 254 29.50 57.45 5.79
CA LEU A 254 28.34 57.06 5.01
C LEU A 254 28.68 56.75 3.55
N LYS A 255 29.65 57.44 2.95
CA LYS A 255 30.18 57.13 1.61
C LYS A 255 30.85 55.76 1.56
N ARG A 256 31.61 55.41 2.61
CA ARG A 256 32.18 54.06 2.77
C ARG A 256 31.08 53.01 2.91
N LYS A 257 30.07 53.27 3.76
CA LYS A 257 28.94 52.35 3.94
C LYS A 257 28.12 52.14 2.67
N ALA A 258 27.83 53.16 1.88
CA ALA A 258 27.15 52.98 0.59
C ALA A 258 27.98 52.18 -0.43
N THR A 259 29.30 52.29 -0.37
CA THR A 259 30.19 51.46 -1.20
C THR A 259 30.15 50.00 -0.74
N GLU A 260 30.16 49.76 0.58
CA GLU A 260 29.97 48.43 1.17
C GLU A 260 28.62 47.82 0.78
N ILE A 261 27.52 48.59 0.89
CA ILE A 261 26.17 48.13 0.53
C ILE A 261 26.14 47.67 -0.92
N ARG A 262 26.61 48.51 -1.86
CA ARG A 262 26.67 48.16 -3.28
C ARG A 262 27.57 46.95 -3.54
N GLY A 263 28.61 46.76 -2.73
CA GLY A 263 29.47 45.58 -2.77
C GLY A 263 28.76 44.27 -2.38
N GLN A 264 27.69 44.32 -1.57
CA GLN A 264 26.92 43.14 -1.16
C GLN A 264 25.87 42.69 -2.18
N ARG A 265 25.75 43.32 -3.35
CA ARG A 265 24.84 42.88 -4.42
C ARG A 265 25.04 41.40 -4.81
N GLY A 266 26.26 40.89 -4.69
CA GLY A 266 26.56 39.47 -4.92
C GLY A 266 25.85 38.51 -3.95
N GLN A 267 25.67 38.91 -2.68
CA GLN A 267 24.91 38.11 -1.71
C GLN A 267 23.43 38.07 -2.04
N LEU A 268 22.86 39.23 -2.40
CA LEU A 268 21.47 39.31 -2.86
C LEU A 268 21.25 38.44 -4.11
N LYS A 269 22.16 38.50 -5.08
CA LYS A 269 22.09 37.64 -6.27
C LYS A 269 22.08 36.15 -5.90
N LYS A 270 22.89 35.73 -4.93
CA LYS A 270 22.90 34.33 -4.46
C LYS A 270 21.55 33.92 -3.84
N VAL A 271 20.91 34.82 -3.07
CA VAL A 271 19.56 34.60 -2.53
C VAL A 271 18.53 34.50 -3.68
N GLU A 272 18.61 35.38 -4.68
CA GLU A 272 17.76 35.35 -5.87
C GLU A 272 17.89 34.03 -6.65
N GLU A 273 19.12 33.56 -6.88
CA GLU A 273 19.41 32.29 -7.56
C GLU A 273 18.86 31.08 -6.79
N LEU A 274 19.05 31.03 -5.46
CA LEU A 274 18.46 29.97 -4.62
C LEU A 274 16.94 30.03 -4.57
N GLY A 275 16.36 31.24 -4.58
CA GLY A 275 14.92 31.44 -4.66
C GLY A 275 14.32 30.93 -5.96
N ALA A 276 14.98 31.19 -7.09
CA ALA A 276 14.57 30.67 -8.39
C ALA A 276 14.60 29.13 -8.43
N LEU A 277 15.63 28.51 -7.84
CA LEU A 277 15.70 27.05 -7.72
C LEU A 277 14.56 26.48 -6.86
N LEU A 278 14.18 27.14 -5.77
CA LEU A 278 13.02 26.71 -4.97
C LEU A 278 11.74 26.72 -5.81
N GLU A 279 11.50 27.78 -6.59
CA GLU A 279 10.33 27.90 -7.48
C GLU A 279 10.33 26.83 -8.59
N GLU A 280 11.48 26.57 -9.22
CA GLU A 280 11.66 25.53 -10.24
C GLU A 280 11.30 24.13 -9.69
N HIS A 281 11.69 23.86 -8.44
CA HIS A 281 11.36 22.62 -7.74
C HIS A 281 9.94 22.61 -7.13
N LEU A 282 9.14 23.65 -7.38
CA LEU A 282 7.79 23.85 -6.86
C LEU A 282 7.73 23.86 -5.31
N ILE A 283 8.78 24.38 -4.68
CA ILE A 283 8.88 24.55 -3.23
C ILE A 283 8.42 25.96 -2.88
N LEU A 284 7.20 26.07 -2.36
CA LEU A 284 6.54 27.36 -2.10
C LEU A 284 6.62 27.80 -0.64
N ASP A 285 7.03 26.90 0.26
CA ASP A 285 7.14 27.13 1.69
C ASP A 285 8.55 26.86 2.20
N ASN A 286 8.97 27.61 3.22
CA ASN A 286 10.24 27.38 3.89
C ASN A 286 10.11 27.54 5.40
N ARG A 287 10.10 26.41 6.13
CA ARG A 287 9.99 26.39 7.60
C ARG A 287 11.21 26.93 8.36
N TYR A 288 12.31 27.25 7.66
CA TYR A 288 13.57 27.69 8.29
C TYR A 288 13.81 29.20 8.18
N THR A 289 12.97 29.93 7.45
CA THR A 289 13.07 31.39 7.29
C THR A 289 11.69 31.99 7.00
N GLU A 290 11.45 33.19 7.53
CA GLU A 290 10.27 33.99 7.18
C GLU A 290 10.56 34.97 6.02
N HIS A 291 11.82 35.03 5.57
CA HIS A 291 12.28 35.99 4.58
C HIS A 291 12.17 35.42 3.17
N SER A 292 11.48 36.16 2.29
CA SER A 292 11.36 35.83 0.87
C SER A 292 12.40 36.57 0.02
N THR A 293 12.70 36.02 -1.16
CA THR A 293 13.59 36.64 -2.15
C THR A 293 13.17 38.08 -2.46
N VAL A 294 11.88 38.28 -2.74
CA VAL A 294 11.32 39.60 -3.06
C VAL A 294 11.43 40.55 -1.86
N GLY A 295 11.15 40.07 -0.65
CA GLY A 295 11.26 40.88 0.57
C GLY A 295 12.69 41.35 0.83
N LEU A 296 13.67 40.48 0.65
CA LEU A 296 15.09 40.82 0.83
C LEU A 296 15.61 41.77 -0.26
N ALA A 297 15.21 41.58 -1.51
CA ALA A 297 15.55 42.51 -2.59
C ALA A 297 15.01 43.91 -2.30
N GLN A 298 13.74 44.01 -1.89
CA GLN A 298 13.13 45.29 -1.50
C GLN A 298 13.84 45.93 -0.30
N ALA A 299 14.19 45.14 0.73
CA ALA A 299 14.89 45.65 1.90
C ALA A 299 16.30 46.18 1.57
N TYR A 300 17.01 45.50 0.66
CA TYR A 300 18.29 45.95 0.14
C TYR A 300 18.16 47.26 -0.65
N ASP A 301 17.22 47.35 -1.59
CA ASP A 301 16.99 48.56 -2.39
C ASP A 301 16.62 49.75 -1.50
N GLN A 302 15.79 49.51 -0.48
CA GLN A 302 15.43 50.54 0.51
C GLN A 302 16.64 51.02 1.32
N LEU A 303 17.58 50.13 1.66
CA LEU A 303 18.80 50.47 2.38
C LEU A 303 19.75 51.29 1.50
N ASP A 304 19.94 50.92 0.24
CA ASP A 304 20.77 51.67 -0.71
C ASP A 304 20.20 53.08 -0.97
N GLN A 305 18.88 53.18 -1.18
CA GLN A 305 18.19 54.47 -1.30
C GLN A 305 18.26 55.32 -0.02
N LEU A 306 18.22 54.69 1.16
CA LEU A 306 18.41 55.39 2.42
C LEU A 306 19.83 55.99 2.49
N ALA A 307 20.86 55.22 2.12
CA ALA A 307 22.24 55.69 2.10
C ALA A 307 22.41 56.91 1.17
N MET A 308 21.86 56.84 -0.03
CA MET A 308 21.90 57.95 -1.00
C MET A 308 21.23 59.21 -0.45
N ARG A 309 20.03 59.09 0.13
CA ARG A 309 19.31 60.23 0.71
C ARG A 309 20.05 60.85 1.88
N MET A 310 20.63 60.04 2.76
CA MET A 310 21.41 60.52 3.90
C MET A 310 22.69 61.24 3.44
N GLN A 311 23.39 60.74 2.41
CA GLN A 311 24.57 61.40 1.85
C GLN A 311 24.20 62.76 1.26
N HIS A 312 23.17 62.80 0.43
CA HIS A 312 22.70 64.04 -0.16
C HIS A 312 22.28 65.07 0.90
N ASN A 313 21.63 64.61 1.97
CA ASN A 313 21.22 65.49 3.07
C ASN A 313 22.43 66.07 3.82
N LEU A 314 23.44 65.26 4.14
CA LEU A 314 24.68 65.73 4.77
C LEU A 314 25.45 66.70 3.86
N GLU A 315 25.55 66.42 2.56
CA GLU A 315 26.17 67.33 1.58
C GLU A 315 25.48 68.69 1.54
N GLN A 316 24.14 68.72 1.54
CA GLN A 316 23.37 69.96 1.63
C GLN A 316 23.61 70.71 2.95
N GLN A 317 23.66 70.00 4.08
CA GLN A 317 23.94 70.62 5.39
C GLN A 317 25.34 71.26 5.43
N ILE A 318 26.36 70.57 4.91
CA ILE A 318 27.73 71.09 4.82
C ILE A 318 27.76 72.32 3.92
N GLN A 319 27.11 72.27 2.76
CA GLN A 319 27.04 73.41 1.85
C GLN A 319 26.35 74.63 2.49
N ALA A 320 25.23 74.41 3.17
CA ALA A 320 24.50 75.46 3.88
C ALA A 320 25.33 76.07 5.02
N ARG A 321 26.05 75.26 5.81
CA ARG A 321 27.01 75.74 6.82
C ARG A 321 28.07 76.63 6.19
N ASN A 322 28.69 76.16 5.10
CA ASN A 322 29.79 76.88 4.43
C ASN A 322 29.32 78.20 3.79
N GLN A 323 28.08 78.30 3.34
CA GLN A 323 27.51 79.53 2.76
C GLN A 323 26.98 80.52 3.82
N SER A 324 26.51 80.03 4.97
CA SER A 324 25.93 80.86 6.02
C SER A 324 26.96 81.46 6.98
N GLY A 325 28.18 80.90 7.05
CA GLY A 325 29.25 81.38 7.94
C GLY A 325 29.01 81.12 9.43
N VAL A 326 28.00 80.29 9.77
CA VAL A 326 27.64 79.94 11.15
C VAL A 326 28.62 78.89 11.69
N SER A 327 29.17 79.11 12.89
CA SER A 327 30.14 78.19 13.52
C SER A 327 29.49 76.85 13.89
N GLU A 328 30.31 75.81 13.97
CA GLU A 328 29.88 74.44 14.25
C GLU A 328 29.15 74.33 15.62
N GLU A 329 29.56 75.13 16.60
CA GLU A 329 28.91 75.23 17.92
C GLU A 329 27.50 75.83 17.85
N ALA A 330 27.29 76.88 17.06
CA ALA A 330 25.97 77.50 16.90
C ALA A 330 24.98 76.55 16.20
N LEU A 331 25.43 75.78 15.19
CA LEU A 331 24.61 74.74 14.54
C LEU A 331 24.28 73.57 15.49
N ARG A 332 25.22 73.20 16.37
CA ARG A 332 25.01 72.17 17.39
C ARG A 332 23.99 72.62 18.44
N GLU A 333 24.05 73.87 18.88
CA GLU A 333 23.06 74.48 19.77
C GLU A 333 21.68 74.52 19.13
N PHE A 334 21.57 74.98 17.87
CA PHE A 334 20.30 74.95 17.13
C PHE A 334 19.75 73.53 16.98
N SER A 335 20.59 72.55 16.67
CA SER A 335 20.18 71.14 16.56
C SER A 335 19.78 70.53 17.90
N MET A 336 20.46 70.87 19.00
CA MET A 336 20.08 70.45 20.36
C MET A 336 18.75 71.08 20.76
N MET A 337 18.52 72.36 20.47
CA MET A 337 17.23 73.01 20.66
C MET A 337 16.16 72.32 19.82
N PHE A 338 16.43 72.03 18.54
CA PHE A 338 15.49 71.33 17.68
C PHE A 338 15.14 69.93 18.22
N LYS A 339 16.14 69.11 18.59
CA LYS A 339 15.92 67.78 19.18
C LYS A 339 15.20 67.85 20.54
N HIS A 340 15.38 68.93 21.30
CA HIS A 340 14.66 69.15 22.56
C HIS A 340 13.17 69.44 22.31
N PHE A 341 12.85 70.24 21.28
CA PHE A 341 11.47 70.55 20.89
C PHE A 341 10.79 69.43 20.07
N ASP A 342 11.55 68.59 19.36
CA ASP A 342 11.05 67.51 18.49
C ASP A 342 10.79 66.18 19.23
N LYS A 343 10.82 66.17 20.58
CA LYS A 343 10.40 65.01 21.39
C LYS A 343 8.92 64.63 21.20
N VAL A 344 8.13 65.51 20.58
CA VAL A 344 6.77 65.23 20.13
C VAL A 344 6.73 65.53 18.64
N LYS A 345 6.81 64.50 17.78
CA LYS A 345 6.78 64.53 16.30
C LYS A 345 5.50 65.15 15.67
N LEU A 346 4.97 66.23 16.24
CA LEU A 346 3.75 66.93 15.82
C LEU A 346 3.98 68.41 15.53
N ALA A 347 5.13 68.99 15.88
CA ALA A 347 5.34 70.44 15.77
C ALA A 347 5.77 70.93 14.37
N ILE A 348 6.50 70.11 13.60
CA ILE A 348 7.07 70.55 12.31
C ILE A 348 5.99 70.85 11.26
N HIS A 349 4.83 70.16 11.32
CA HIS A 349 3.74 70.39 10.37
C HIS A 349 3.00 71.75 10.57
N LYS A 350 3.17 72.42 11.72
CA LYS A 350 2.54 73.73 11.99
C LYS A 350 3.42 74.92 11.60
N ILE A 351 4.74 74.79 11.63
CA ILE A 351 5.64 75.90 11.30
C ILE A 351 5.70 76.13 9.79
N PHE A 352 5.71 75.06 8.98
CA PHE A 352 5.71 75.19 7.52
C PHE A 352 4.42 75.80 6.96
N LYS A 353 3.28 75.59 7.65
CA LYS A 353 1.96 76.12 7.28
C LYS A 353 1.73 77.59 7.66
N MET A 354 2.67 78.21 8.38
CA MET A 354 2.63 79.65 8.71
C MET A 354 3.57 80.49 7.82
N LEU A 355 4.40 79.85 6.98
CA LEU A 355 5.35 80.52 6.09
C LEU A 355 5.08 80.27 4.59
N THR A 356 3.97 79.60 4.26
CA THR A 356 3.28 79.61 2.96
C THR A 356 1.89 80.15 3.16
#